data_AF-A1WYR7-F1
#
_entry.id   AF-A1WYR7-F1
#
_cell.length_a   1.000
_cell.length_b   1.000
_cell.length_c   1.000
_cell.angle_alpha   90.00
_cell.angle_beta   90.00
_cell.angle_gamma   90.00
#
_symmetry.space_group_name_H-M   'P 1'
#
loop_
_entity.id
_entity.type
_entity.pdbx_description
1 polymer ?
#
loop_
_entity_poly.entity_id
_entity_poly.type
_entity_poly.pdbx_seq_one_letter_code
_entity_poly.pdbx_strand_id
1 'polypeptide(L)'
;MLGLSVSMEGWEREPRRVGWQAGLVGVLLALPVATAALEYRSGGVLEDGATEHRFGVERFSWAEPPGNDAESRDDVLRLSPSARFGLAAGYDLRVGLPVQQEDDRRDLHGVELELGLPLREGDAGPDVTLAVHGRLLPADPPLGSGSDGLGVAVHLSDRLGERGIRLDGYLGLERGDAALRDGPGYEAVNRLHYANRIEYPLGAGWGVGADVRTVIGLSGEEVQNQFAFVIRPGLSYRPTANTTLRAAAGRELADRGVEPESTVQLSLTHRPQAPAPRRELQARLAELEDRHERMTQEQTGIAQRQARQAGRLSEHGEVIDLVKRRAGTLEVEVVNRSGERQHASEAVARLERLGHHVVRRMERPEASMRDASVVQYREAYEEAAVELGEALPGVQEVYRADPPIGPGADVRLIVGADFGSDGE
;
A
#
# COMPACT_ATOMS: atom_id res chain seq x y z
N MET A 1 -57.28 24.28 -23.55
CA MET A 1 -58.29 23.40 -22.90
C MET A 1 -57.65 22.02 -22.79
N LEU A 2 -57.64 21.33 -21.66
CA LEU A 2 -58.22 21.61 -20.34
C LEU A 2 -57.13 22.06 -19.35
N GLY A 3 -57.50 22.87 -18.35
CA GLY A 3 -56.60 23.27 -17.26
C GLY A 3 -56.96 22.53 -15.97
N LEU A 4 -55.96 22.16 -15.19
CA LEU A 4 -56.10 21.60 -13.84
C LEU A 4 -55.49 22.60 -12.84
N SER A 5 -56.35 23.26 -12.08
CA SER A 5 -55.97 24.14 -10.98
C SER A 5 -55.81 23.33 -9.69
N VAL A 6 -54.61 23.31 -9.12
CA VAL A 6 -54.38 22.85 -7.75
C VAL A 6 -54.24 24.09 -6.87
N SER A 7 -55.09 24.20 -5.85
CA SER A 7 -55.06 25.31 -4.91
C SER A 7 -53.86 25.18 -3.96
N MET A 8 -53.14 26.27 -3.74
CA MET A 8 -52.20 26.43 -2.63
C MET A 8 -52.82 27.37 -1.60
N GLU A 9 -53.35 26.83 -0.51
CA GLU A 9 -53.74 27.60 0.68
C GLU A 9 -53.64 26.67 1.90
N GLY A 10 -53.05 27.15 3.01
CA GLY A 10 -52.85 26.35 4.23
C GLY A 10 -51.39 26.07 4.64
N TRP A 11 -50.48 27.03 4.49
CA TRP A 11 -49.16 27.01 5.15
C TRP A 11 -49.11 28.05 6.27
N GLU A 12 -49.73 27.73 7.41
CA GLU A 12 -49.43 28.40 8.68
C GLU A 12 -48.39 27.62 9.47
N ARG A 13 -47.56 28.35 10.22
CA ARG A 13 -46.22 27.91 10.63
C ARG A 13 -46.23 27.23 12.00
N GLU A 14 -45.55 26.09 12.09
CA GLU A 14 -44.76 25.74 13.28
C GLU A 14 -43.29 25.51 12.91
N PRO A 15 -42.33 25.88 13.79
CA PRO A 15 -40.92 25.97 13.41
C PRO A 15 -40.08 24.73 13.83
N ARG A 16 -38.94 24.56 13.13
CA ARG A 16 -37.78 23.69 13.48
C ARG A 16 -37.89 22.18 13.20
N ARG A 17 -37.67 21.80 11.93
CA ARG A 17 -36.89 20.58 11.57
C ARG A 17 -35.88 20.85 10.45
N VAL A 18 -35.01 21.86 10.64
CA VAL A 18 -33.85 22.14 9.77
C VAL A 18 -32.58 21.98 10.61
N GLY A 19 -31.88 20.86 10.43
CA GLY A 19 -30.68 20.56 11.26
C GLY A 19 -29.91 19.28 10.92
N TRP A 20 -30.53 18.28 10.28
CA TRP A 20 -29.91 16.95 10.15
C TRP A 20 -29.23 16.66 8.80
N GLN A 21 -29.60 17.37 7.71
CA GLN A 21 -29.00 17.14 6.38
C GLN A 21 -27.53 17.58 6.27
N ALA A 22 -27.05 18.46 7.16
CA ALA A 22 -25.64 18.86 7.20
C ALA A 22 -24.74 17.87 7.98
N GLY A 23 -25.29 17.13 8.94
CA GLY A 23 -24.53 16.17 9.76
C GLY A 23 -24.06 14.94 8.97
N LEU A 24 -24.86 14.50 8.00
CA LEU A 24 -24.62 13.26 7.24
C LEU A 24 -23.37 13.32 6.34
N VAL A 25 -22.92 14.53 5.96
CA VAL A 25 -21.66 14.74 5.23
C VAL A 25 -20.46 14.82 6.20
N GLY A 26 -20.65 15.33 7.42
CA GLY A 26 -19.59 15.42 8.44
C GLY A 26 -19.17 14.07 9.00
N VAL A 27 -20.10 13.12 9.15
CA VAL A 27 -19.84 11.76 9.66
C VAL A 27 -18.94 10.93 8.72
N LEU A 28 -18.84 11.28 7.44
CA LEU A 28 -18.05 10.53 6.46
C LEU A 28 -16.53 10.84 6.46
N LEU A 29 -16.08 11.84 7.25
CA LEU A 29 -14.69 12.34 7.16
C LEU A 29 -13.91 12.37 8.49
N ALA A 30 -14.48 11.89 9.60
CA ALA A 30 -13.78 11.89 10.88
C ALA A 30 -14.03 10.63 11.73
N LEU A 31 -12.89 10.00 12.08
CA LEU A 31 -12.65 9.06 13.18
C LEU A 31 -13.09 7.58 13.05
N PRO A 32 -12.32 6.66 13.67
CA PRO A 32 -12.64 5.25 13.78
C PRO A 32 -13.52 4.96 15.01
N VAL A 33 -14.09 3.76 15.04
CA VAL A 33 -14.26 2.82 16.16
C VAL A 33 -15.48 1.93 15.89
N ALA A 34 -15.36 0.68 16.31
CA ALA A 34 -16.27 -0.41 16.02
C ALA A 34 -17.62 -0.28 16.73
N THR A 35 -18.63 -0.92 16.15
CA THR A 35 -19.90 -1.31 16.79
C THR A 35 -20.43 -2.62 16.11
N ALA A 36 -21.73 -2.99 16.02
CA ALA A 36 -22.22 -4.11 15.17
C ALA A 36 -23.75 -4.15 14.92
N ALA A 37 -24.17 -5.00 13.95
CA ALA A 37 -25.55 -5.37 13.62
C ALA A 37 -25.62 -6.85 13.19
N LEU A 38 -26.84 -7.38 13.07
CA LEU A 38 -27.13 -8.63 12.35
C LEU A 38 -27.04 -8.42 10.83
N GLU A 39 -25.86 -8.01 10.37
CA GLU A 39 -25.48 -8.06 8.96
C GLU A 39 -25.26 -9.51 8.55
N TYR A 40 -25.75 -9.89 7.37
CA TYR A 40 -25.43 -11.17 6.76
C TYR A 40 -23.91 -11.35 6.71
N ARG A 41 -23.41 -12.32 7.48
CA ARG A 41 -22.08 -12.88 7.27
C ARG A 41 -21.99 -13.30 5.82
N SER A 42 -21.02 -12.77 5.09
CA SER A 42 -20.58 -13.38 3.86
C SER A 42 -19.97 -14.72 4.26
N GLY A 43 -20.63 -15.80 3.85
CA GLY A 43 -20.32 -17.16 4.31
C GLY A 43 -18.88 -17.58 4.00
N GLY A 44 -18.53 -18.75 4.54
CA GLY A 44 -17.15 -19.18 4.67
C GLY A 44 -16.49 -18.58 5.90
N VAL A 45 -15.26 -19.03 6.16
CA VAL A 45 -14.35 -18.46 7.15
C VAL A 45 -13.37 -17.52 6.43
N LEU A 46 -12.81 -16.52 7.12
CA LEU A 46 -11.74 -15.70 6.55
C LEU A 46 -10.42 -16.47 6.52
N GLU A 47 -9.68 -16.34 5.41
CA GLU A 47 -8.30 -16.84 5.27
C GLU A 47 -7.40 -16.33 6.41
N ASP A 48 -6.40 -17.13 6.81
CA ASP A 48 -5.47 -16.78 7.91
C ASP A 48 -4.80 -15.41 7.69
N GLY A 49 -4.97 -14.49 8.64
CA GLY A 49 -4.46 -13.12 8.57
C GLY A 49 -5.27 -12.17 7.68
N ALA A 50 -6.32 -12.62 6.99
CA ALA A 50 -7.26 -11.74 6.30
C ALA A 50 -8.18 -11.04 7.31
N THR A 51 -8.56 -9.80 7.03
CA THR A 51 -9.51 -9.05 7.85
C THR A 51 -10.67 -8.51 7.03
N GLU A 52 -11.82 -8.36 7.67
CA GLU A 52 -13.02 -7.75 7.11
C GLU A 52 -13.55 -6.73 8.11
N HIS A 53 -13.64 -5.47 7.70
CA HIS A 53 -14.25 -4.40 8.45
C HIS A 53 -15.65 -4.16 7.89
N ARG A 54 -16.61 -3.95 8.77
CA ARG A 54 -17.98 -3.60 8.41
C ARG A 54 -18.34 -2.27 9.07
N PHE A 55 -19.38 -1.61 8.57
CA PHE A 55 -19.98 -0.41 9.12
C PHE A 55 -21.44 -0.36 8.66
N GLY A 56 -22.36 -0.79 9.53
CA GLY A 56 -23.80 -0.61 9.30
C GLY A 56 -24.34 0.65 9.98
N VAL A 57 -25.44 1.16 9.45
CA VAL A 57 -26.33 2.15 10.06
C VAL A 57 -27.74 1.67 9.81
N GLU A 58 -28.52 1.50 10.87
CA GLU A 58 -29.90 1.03 10.81
C GLU A 58 -30.80 2.02 11.54
N ARG A 59 -31.87 2.45 10.91
CA ARG A 59 -32.99 3.13 11.58
C ARG A 59 -34.16 2.18 11.69
N PHE A 60 -34.76 2.15 12.85
CA PHE A 60 -35.96 1.39 13.18
C PHE A 60 -37.09 2.36 13.53
N SER A 61 -38.29 2.07 13.05
CA SER A 61 -39.51 2.78 13.49
C SER A 61 -40.53 1.73 13.89
N TRP A 62 -41.13 1.91 15.06
CA TRP A 62 -42.15 1.02 15.62
C TRP A 62 -43.55 1.61 15.38
N ALA A 63 -44.55 0.74 15.20
CA ALA A 63 -45.94 1.18 15.15
C ALA A 63 -46.39 1.65 16.54
N GLU A 64 -47.12 2.76 16.61
CA GLU A 64 -47.78 3.19 17.84
C GLU A 64 -48.83 2.15 18.27
N PRO A 65 -48.81 1.68 19.53
CA PRO A 65 -49.80 0.72 20.00
C PRO A 65 -51.20 1.39 20.02
N PRO A 66 -52.20 0.83 19.33
CA PRO A 66 -53.50 1.50 19.19
C PRO A 66 -54.21 1.66 20.54
N GLY A 67 -54.43 2.91 20.95
CA GLY A 67 -55.26 3.26 22.10
C GLY A 67 -54.53 3.49 23.43
N ASN A 68 -53.22 3.73 23.42
CA ASN A 68 -52.46 4.11 24.62
C ASN A 68 -51.79 5.47 24.37
N ASP A 69 -52.02 6.47 25.23
CA ASP A 69 -51.26 7.74 25.25
C ASP A 69 -49.82 7.56 25.80
N ALA A 70 -49.30 6.34 25.76
CA ALA A 70 -47.93 6.03 26.11
C ALA A 70 -47.01 6.55 25.00
N GLU A 71 -45.94 7.24 25.41
CA GLU A 71 -44.94 7.87 24.53
C GLU A 71 -44.58 6.94 23.36
N SER A 72 -44.58 7.49 22.14
CA SER A 72 -44.27 6.72 20.93
C SER A 72 -42.92 6.04 21.11
N ARG A 73 -42.77 4.76 20.74
CA ARG A 73 -41.44 4.15 20.70
C ARG A 73 -40.62 4.85 19.63
N ASP A 74 -39.69 5.69 20.07
CA ASP A 74 -39.00 6.65 19.22
C ASP A 74 -38.16 5.98 18.12
N ASP A 75 -37.74 6.79 17.15
CA ASP A 75 -36.90 6.34 16.03
C ASP A 75 -35.52 5.87 16.53
N VAL A 76 -35.36 4.58 16.80
CA VAL A 76 -34.08 4.02 17.23
C VAL A 76 -33.10 3.98 16.06
N LEU A 77 -31.97 4.68 16.23
CA LEU A 77 -30.82 4.63 15.33
C LEU A 77 -29.75 3.70 15.92
N ARG A 78 -29.42 2.63 15.21
CA ARG A 78 -28.29 1.74 15.54
C ARG A 78 -27.12 1.95 14.59
N LEU A 79 -25.94 2.16 15.16
CA LEU A 79 -24.67 2.17 14.44
C LEU A 79 -23.98 0.82 14.64
N SER A 80 -23.32 0.31 13.58
CA SER A 80 -22.96 -1.11 13.46
C SER A 80 -21.55 -1.53 12.91
N PRO A 81 -20.41 -0.82 13.03
CA PRO A 81 -19.09 -1.31 12.58
C PRO A 81 -18.37 -2.51 13.22
N SER A 82 -18.61 -3.74 12.76
CA SER A 82 -17.86 -4.92 13.24
C SER A 82 -16.48 -5.10 12.57
N ALA A 83 -15.58 -5.84 13.22
CA ALA A 83 -14.32 -6.30 12.62
C ALA A 83 -14.20 -7.82 12.76
N ARG A 84 -13.82 -8.50 11.67
CA ARG A 84 -13.67 -9.97 11.58
C ARG A 84 -12.25 -10.29 11.13
N PHE A 85 -11.65 -11.31 11.76
CA PHE A 85 -10.25 -11.68 11.63
C PHE A 85 -10.15 -13.17 11.35
N GLY A 86 -9.54 -13.55 10.22
CA GLY A 86 -9.16 -14.93 9.94
C GLY A 86 -8.01 -15.36 10.85
N LEU A 87 -8.18 -16.51 11.50
CA LEU A 87 -7.26 -17.07 12.47
C LEU A 87 -6.61 -18.33 11.91
N ALA A 88 -5.37 -18.58 12.34
CA ALA A 88 -4.69 -19.84 12.09
C ALA A 88 -5.55 -21.05 12.50
N ALA A 89 -5.40 -22.15 11.74
CA ALA A 89 -6.25 -23.34 11.77
C ALA A 89 -7.66 -23.20 11.17
N GLY A 90 -7.92 -22.12 10.41
CA GLY A 90 -9.15 -21.99 9.62
C GLY A 90 -10.37 -21.65 10.47
N TYR A 91 -10.20 -20.79 11.48
CA TYR A 91 -11.29 -20.21 12.25
C TYR A 91 -11.39 -18.72 11.94
N ASP A 92 -12.47 -18.05 12.33
CA ASP A 92 -12.44 -16.60 12.47
C ASP A 92 -13.11 -16.09 13.73
N LEU A 93 -12.63 -14.95 14.20
CA LEU A 93 -13.23 -14.18 15.27
C LEU A 93 -13.79 -12.89 14.69
N ARG A 94 -15.06 -12.61 14.95
CA ARG A 94 -15.68 -11.29 14.78
C ARG A 94 -15.88 -10.65 16.15
N VAL A 95 -15.60 -9.36 16.22
CA VAL A 95 -15.86 -8.48 17.36
C VAL A 95 -16.76 -7.35 16.89
N GLY A 96 -17.78 -7.03 17.70
CA GLY A 96 -18.74 -5.96 17.47
C GLY A 96 -19.04 -5.20 18.76
N LEU A 97 -19.32 -3.90 18.69
CA LEU A 97 -19.59 -3.03 19.85
C LEU A 97 -20.90 -2.22 19.68
N PRO A 98 -22.05 -2.81 19.28
CA PRO A 98 -23.27 -2.10 18.84
C PRO A 98 -23.58 -0.85 19.66
N VAL A 99 -23.90 0.28 19.01
CA VAL A 99 -24.29 1.53 19.69
C VAL A 99 -25.68 1.90 19.24
N GLN A 100 -26.58 2.14 20.19
CA GLN A 100 -27.94 2.58 19.93
C GLN A 100 -28.12 4.03 20.39
N GLN A 101 -28.97 4.73 19.67
CA GLN A 101 -29.44 6.06 19.99
C GLN A 101 -30.96 6.07 19.86
N GLU A 102 -31.62 6.61 20.88
CA GLU A 102 -33.07 6.85 20.97
C GLU A 102 -33.20 8.29 21.50
N ASP A 103 -33.79 9.17 20.69
CA ASP A 103 -33.74 10.63 20.87
C ASP A 103 -32.31 11.18 21.14
N ASP A 104 -32.15 11.93 22.23
CA ASP A 104 -30.90 12.52 22.72
C ASP A 104 -30.08 11.52 23.57
N ARG A 105 -30.59 10.32 23.85
CA ARG A 105 -29.87 9.27 24.59
C ARG A 105 -29.08 8.41 23.62
N ARG A 106 -27.81 8.16 23.94
CA ARG A 106 -26.93 7.30 23.15
C ARG A 106 -26.07 6.46 24.08
N ASP A 107 -26.06 5.15 23.86
CA ASP A 107 -25.26 4.22 24.65
C ASP A 107 -24.73 3.06 23.81
N LEU A 108 -23.69 2.40 24.34
CA LEU A 108 -23.28 1.09 23.90
C LEU A 108 -24.40 0.09 24.23
N HIS A 109 -24.85 -0.70 23.26
CA HIS A 109 -25.80 -1.79 23.47
C HIS A 109 -25.12 -3.03 24.09
N GLY A 110 -23.87 -3.26 23.71
CA GLY A 110 -22.97 -4.22 24.36
C GLY A 110 -21.73 -4.54 23.53
N VAL A 111 -20.98 -5.56 23.93
CA VAL A 111 -19.87 -6.14 23.14
C VAL A 111 -20.26 -7.52 22.63
N GLU A 112 -20.42 -7.64 21.31
CA GLU A 112 -20.67 -8.88 20.56
C GLU A 112 -19.35 -9.59 20.21
N LEU A 113 -19.29 -10.90 20.42
CA LEU A 113 -18.30 -11.80 19.84
C LEU A 113 -18.97 -12.89 19.01
N GLU A 114 -18.33 -13.30 17.92
CA GLU A 114 -18.75 -14.43 17.08
C GLU A 114 -17.49 -15.23 16.67
N LEU A 115 -17.46 -16.53 16.96
CA LEU A 115 -16.44 -17.47 16.51
C LEU A 115 -17.01 -18.33 15.37
N GLY A 116 -16.45 -18.21 14.17
CA GLY A 116 -16.81 -19.02 13.01
C GLY A 116 -15.91 -20.24 12.83
N LEU A 117 -16.55 -21.38 12.58
CA LEU A 117 -15.93 -22.67 12.27
C LEU A 117 -16.41 -23.14 10.88
N PRO A 118 -15.52 -23.58 9.98
CA PRO A 118 -15.93 -24.07 8.67
C PRO A 118 -16.49 -25.49 8.82
N LEU A 119 -17.73 -25.69 8.39
CA LEU A 119 -18.29 -27.03 8.21
C LEU A 119 -17.99 -27.57 6.80
N ARG A 120 -17.87 -26.65 5.83
CA ARG A 120 -17.49 -26.92 4.45
C ARG A 120 -16.94 -25.64 3.82
N GLU A 121 -15.77 -25.73 3.22
CA GLU A 121 -15.19 -24.71 2.33
C GLU A 121 -15.40 -25.14 0.88
N GLY A 122 -15.80 -24.20 0.02
CA GLY A 122 -16.30 -24.51 -1.32
C GLY A 122 -15.32 -24.16 -2.45
N ASP A 123 -14.50 -25.11 -2.90
CA ASP A 123 -13.80 -24.98 -4.19
C ASP A 123 -14.79 -24.95 -5.39
N ALA A 124 -15.96 -25.56 -5.24
CA ALA A 124 -16.99 -25.71 -6.27
C ALA A 124 -18.42 -25.89 -5.72
N GLY A 125 -18.73 -25.32 -4.55
CA GLY A 125 -20.05 -25.45 -3.91
C GLY A 125 -20.25 -24.45 -2.77
N PRO A 126 -21.36 -24.56 -2.02
CA PRO A 126 -21.68 -23.59 -0.97
C PRO A 126 -20.69 -23.65 0.18
N ASP A 127 -20.27 -22.46 0.63
CA ASP A 127 -19.54 -22.28 1.88
C ASP A 127 -20.52 -22.42 3.05
N VAL A 128 -20.19 -23.26 4.02
CA VAL A 128 -21.02 -23.51 5.21
C VAL A 128 -20.19 -23.29 6.46
N THR A 129 -20.68 -22.41 7.34
CA THR A 129 -20.01 -22.04 8.59
C THR A 129 -20.95 -22.25 9.77
N LEU A 130 -20.46 -22.93 10.82
CA LEU A 130 -21.07 -22.90 12.14
C LEU A 130 -20.48 -21.71 12.92
N ALA A 131 -21.32 -20.80 13.39
CA ALA A 131 -20.92 -19.68 14.22
C ALA A 131 -21.47 -19.84 15.64
N VAL A 132 -20.62 -19.67 16.65
CA VAL A 132 -21.04 -19.50 18.05
C VAL A 132 -20.87 -18.02 18.39
N HIS A 133 -21.93 -17.36 18.81
CA HIS A 133 -21.93 -15.93 19.09
C HIS A 133 -22.51 -15.62 20.47
N GLY A 134 -22.10 -14.50 21.06
CA GLY A 134 -22.63 -14.04 22.33
C GLY A 134 -22.25 -12.60 22.65
N ARG A 135 -22.80 -12.10 23.76
CA ARG A 135 -22.49 -10.77 24.31
C ARG A 135 -21.70 -10.95 25.60
N LEU A 136 -20.55 -10.29 25.72
CA LEU A 136 -19.68 -10.38 26.92
C LEU A 136 -19.83 -9.22 27.90
N LEU A 137 -20.40 -8.10 27.43
CA LEU A 137 -20.61 -6.90 28.23
C LEU A 137 -21.98 -6.36 27.82
N PRO A 138 -23.09 -6.81 28.44
CA PRO A 138 -24.36 -6.13 28.33
C PRO A 138 -24.24 -4.76 29.00
N ALA A 139 -24.81 -3.74 28.36
CA ALA A 139 -25.04 -2.44 28.98
C ALA A 139 -26.45 -2.38 29.58
N ASP A 140 -26.68 -1.35 30.40
CA ASP A 140 -27.92 -1.16 31.14
C ASP A 140 -29.09 -0.69 30.23
N PRO A 141 -30.35 -1.05 30.57
CA PRO A 141 -31.54 -0.51 29.90
C PRO A 141 -31.61 1.02 29.90
N PRO A 142 -32.28 1.65 28.90
CA PRO A 142 -33.08 1.00 27.85
C PRO A 142 -32.30 0.67 26.56
N LEU A 143 -31.17 1.35 26.34
CA LEU A 143 -30.35 1.23 25.12
C LEU A 143 -29.39 0.03 25.14
N GLY A 144 -29.05 -0.44 26.34
CA GLY A 144 -28.29 -1.66 26.56
C GLY A 144 -29.04 -2.92 26.17
N SER A 145 -28.31 -4.03 26.12
CA SER A 145 -28.85 -5.33 25.71
C SER A 145 -29.40 -6.19 26.86
N GLY A 146 -29.42 -5.66 28.09
CA GLY A 146 -30.06 -6.24 29.27
C GLY A 146 -29.27 -7.37 29.93
N SER A 147 -28.84 -8.37 29.14
CA SER A 147 -28.12 -9.55 29.62
C SER A 147 -27.10 -10.10 28.63
N ASP A 148 -26.29 -11.01 29.16
CA ASP A 148 -25.48 -11.94 28.37
C ASP A 148 -26.38 -12.73 27.40
N GLY A 149 -26.21 -12.48 26.10
CA GLY A 149 -26.80 -13.28 25.04
C GLY A 149 -25.84 -14.38 24.59
N LEU A 150 -26.36 -15.55 24.22
CA LEU A 150 -25.58 -16.64 23.63
C LEU A 150 -26.41 -17.34 22.55
N GLY A 151 -25.81 -17.62 21.40
CA GLY A 151 -26.45 -18.32 20.31
C GLY A 151 -25.49 -19.12 19.44
N VAL A 152 -26.08 -20.00 18.64
CA VAL A 152 -25.40 -20.83 17.65
C VAL A 152 -26.14 -20.69 16.33
N ALA A 153 -25.40 -20.48 15.24
CA ALA A 153 -25.99 -20.32 13.92
C ALA A 153 -25.22 -21.06 12.83
N VAL A 154 -25.94 -21.46 11.79
CA VAL A 154 -25.38 -21.94 10.53
C VAL A 154 -25.55 -20.86 9.48
N HIS A 155 -24.43 -20.47 8.87
CA HIS A 155 -24.39 -19.59 7.71
C HIS A 155 -24.11 -20.42 6.46
N LEU A 156 -24.81 -20.10 5.38
CA LEU A 156 -24.57 -20.64 4.05
C LEU A 156 -24.33 -19.49 3.07
N SER A 157 -23.37 -19.65 2.15
CA SER A 157 -23.16 -18.70 1.04
C SER A 157 -22.88 -19.49 -0.24
N ASP A 158 -23.56 -19.14 -1.32
CA ASP A 158 -23.43 -19.80 -2.62
C ASP A 158 -23.51 -18.80 -3.78
N ARG A 159 -23.01 -19.20 -4.95
CA ARG A 159 -23.09 -18.47 -6.21
C ARG A 159 -23.69 -19.35 -7.30
N LEU A 160 -24.94 -19.06 -7.63
CA LEU A 160 -25.75 -19.83 -8.57
C LEU A 160 -25.58 -19.34 -10.01
N GLY A 161 -25.13 -20.26 -10.86
CA GLY A 161 -25.02 -20.11 -12.32
C GLY A 161 -23.93 -19.15 -12.79
N GLU A 162 -23.71 -19.11 -14.10
CA GLU A 162 -22.68 -18.28 -14.77
C GLU A 162 -22.82 -16.77 -14.47
N ARG A 163 -24.04 -16.32 -14.16
CA ARG A 163 -24.32 -14.93 -13.78
C ARG A 163 -23.86 -14.58 -12.36
N GLY A 164 -23.47 -15.56 -11.54
CA GLY A 164 -23.01 -15.34 -10.17
C GLY A 164 -24.10 -14.77 -9.26
N ILE A 165 -25.34 -15.27 -9.37
CA ILE A 165 -26.43 -14.89 -8.45
C ILE A 165 -26.03 -15.35 -7.05
N ARG A 166 -25.95 -14.42 -6.11
CA ARG A 166 -25.52 -14.73 -4.75
C ARG A 166 -26.72 -15.12 -3.89
N LEU A 167 -26.57 -16.21 -3.16
CA LEU A 167 -27.49 -16.67 -2.12
C LEU A 167 -26.73 -16.67 -0.79
N ASP A 168 -27.23 -15.98 0.22
CA ASP A 168 -26.75 -16.11 1.61
C ASP A 168 -27.90 -16.61 2.49
N GLY A 169 -27.67 -17.67 3.27
CA GLY A 169 -28.61 -18.24 4.22
C GLY A 169 -28.11 -18.14 5.66
N TYR A 170 -29.04 -18.02 6.60
CA TYR A 170 -28.81 -17.97 8.05
C TYR A 170 -29.89 -18.77 8.78
N LEU A 171 -29.48 -19.66 9.67
CA LEU A 171 -30.35 -20.34 10.62
C LEU A 171 -29.68 -20.30 12.00
N GLY A 172 -30.22 -19.49 12.91
CA GLY A 172 -29.67 -19.27 14.24
C GLY A 172 -30.65 -19.60 15.36
N LEU A 173 -30.16 -20.21 16.43
CA LEU A 173 -30.84 -20.31 17.72
C LEU A 173 -30.09 -19.42 18.70
N GLU A 174 -30.73 -18.36 19.17
CA GLU A 174 -30.17 -17.44 20.16
C GLU A 174 -31.01 -17.44 21.45
N ARG A 175 -30.35 -17.28 22.59
CA ARG A 175 -30.96 -16.81 23.83
C ARG A 175 -30.55 -15.37 24.02
N GLY A 176 -31.53 -14.49 24.20
CA GLY A 176 -31.27 -13.09 24.43
C GLY A 176 -32.48 -12.40 25.04
N ASP A 177 -32.21 -11.28 25.69
CA ASP A 177 -33.24 -10.49 26.35
C ASP A 177 -34.25 -9.88 25.36
N ALA A 178 -35.52 -9.99 25.73
CA ALA A 178 -36.65 -9.27 25.17
C ALA A 178 -37.11 -8.23 26.20
N ALA A 179 -37.24 -6.97 25.79
CA ALA A 179 -37.80 -5.93 26.67
C ALA A 179 -39.24 -6.33 27.04
N LEU A 180 -39.57 -6.28 28.33
CA LEU A 180 -40.93 -6.56 28.79
C LEU A 180 -41.90 -5.56 28.16
N ARG A 181 -43.06 -6.05 27.69
CA ARG A 181 -44.05 -5.22 27.00
C ARG A 181 -44.69 -4.19 27.94
N ASP A 182 -44.93 -4.60 29.18
CA ASP A 182 -45.77 -3.89 30.15
C ASP A 182 -45.02 -3.46 31.43
N GLY A 183 -43.68 -3.33 31.38
CA GLY A 183 -42.90 -2.86 32.53
C GLY A 183 -41.39 -2.72 32.31
N PRO A 184 -40.67 -2.12 33.27
CA PRO A 184 -39.21 -2.00 33.21
C PRO A 184 -38.54 -3.34 33.48
N GLY A 185 -37.78 -3.84 32.50
CA GLY A 185 -36.98 -5.06 32.63
C GLY A 185 -36.91 -5.84 31.33
N TYR A 186 -36.18 -6.95 31.37
CA TYR A 186 -36.06 -7.88 30.26
C TYR A 186 -36.40 -9.30 30.72
N GLU A 187 -36.94 -10.10 29.81
CA GLU A 187 -37.02 -11.56 29.95
C GLU A 187 -36.06 -12.23 28.96
N ALA A 188 -35.30 -13.21 29.43
CA ALA A 188 -34.39 -13.98 28.61
C ALA A 188 -35.16 -14.99 27.71
N VAL A 189 -35.42 -14.61 26.47
CA VAL A 189 -36.19 -15.39 25.50
C VAL A 189 -35.29 -16.20 24.58
N ASN A 190 -35.67 -17.44 24.29
CA ASN A 190 -35.05 -18.24 23.24
C ASN A 190 -35.74 -17.95 21.90
N ARG A 191 -34.97 -17.63 20.86
CA ARG A 191 -35.48 -17.27 19.53
C ARG A 191 -34.81 -18.12 18.45
N LEU A 192 -35.63 -18.62 17.52
CA LEU A 192 -35.19 -19.17 16.25
C LEU A 192 -35.23 -18.08 15.18
N HIS A 193 -34.09 -17.84 14.54
CA HIS A 193 -33.93 -16.89 13.45
C HIS A 193 -33.66 -17.66 12.16
N TYR A 194 -34.43 -17.35 11.12
CA TYR A 194 -34.21 -17.84 9.77
C TYR A 194 -34.13 -16.66 8.84
N ALA A 195 -33.07 -16.53 8.04
CA ALA A 195 -32.92 -15.41 7.14
C ALA A 195 -32.25 -15.84 5.83
N ASN A 196 -32.77 -15.38 4.69
CA ASN A 196 -32.19 -15.61 3.38
C ASN A 196 -32.08 -14.31 2.60
N ARG A 197 -30.94 -14.10 1.95
CA ARG A 197 -30.70 -13.01 1.00
C ARG A 197 -30.44 -13.59 -0.37
N ILE A 198 -31.12 -13.05 -1.37
CA ILE A 198 -30.79 -13.26 -2.79
C ILE A 198 -30.33 -11.93 -3.40
N GLU A 199 -29.21 -11.93 -4.11
CA GLU A 199 -28.65 -10.76 -4.79
C GLU A 199 -28.32 -11.12 -6.25
N TYR A 200 -28.96 -10.41 -7.18
CA TYR A 200 -28.75 -10.52 -8.61
C TYR A 200 -27.80 -9.39 -9.08
N PRO A 201 -26.63 -9.71 -9.69
CA PRO A 201 -25.72 -8.69 -10.19
C PRO A 201 -26.24 -8.06 -11.48
N LEU A 202 -26.22 -6.72 -11.53
CA LEU A 202 -26.66 -5.90 -12.67
C LEU A 202 -25.50 -5.51 -13.61
N GLY A 203 -24.26 -5.72 -13.17
CA GLY A 203 -23.05 -5.30 -13.88
C GLY A 203 -22.48 -3.97 -13.33
N ALA A 204 -21.28 -3.59 -13.79
CA ALA A 204 -20.58 -2.37 -13.34
C ALA A 204 -20.49 -2.20 -11.80
N GLY A 205 -20.37 -3.32 -11.07
CA GLY A 205 -20.34 -3.36 -9.60
C GLY A 205 -21.71 -3.29 -8.91
N TRP A 206 -22.81 -3.03 -9.63
CA TRP A 206 -24.15 -2.95 -9.06
C TRP A 206 -24.80 -4.33 -8.92
N GLY A 207 -25.66 -4.46 -7.91
CA GLY A 207 -26.56 -5.59 -7.71
C GLY A 207 -27.88 -5.14 -7.08
N VAL A 208 -28.94 -5.91 -7.30
CA VAL A 208 -30.24 -5.74 -6.67
C VAL A 208 -30.62 -7.03 -5.97
N GLY A 209 -31.25 -6.93 -4.80
CA GLY A 209 -31.61 -8.10 -4.03
C GLY A 209 -32.74 -7.84 -3.06
N ALA A 210 -33.12 -8.91 -2.37
CA ALA A 210 -33.99 -8.83 -1.20
C ALA A 210 -33.43 -9.75 -0.14
N ASP A 211 -33.58 -9.37 1.12
CA ASP A 211 -33.50 -10.32 2.22
C ASP A 211 -34.85 -10.51 2.92
N VAL A 212 -35.10 -11.75 3.31
CA VAL A 212 -36.29 -12.20 4.04
C VAL A 212 -35.81 -12.74 5.37
N ARG A 213 -36.39 -12.29 6.47
CA ARG A 213 -36.08 -12.72 7.84
C ARG A 213 -37.36 -13.17 8.52
N THR A 214 -37.26 -14.26 9.27
CA THR A 214 -38.30 -14.79 10.15
C THR A 214 -37.70 -14.95 11.53
N VAL A 215 -38.42 -14.52 12.56
CA VAL A 215 -38.03 -14.70 13.97
C VAL A 215 -39.19 -15.37 14.70
N ILE A 216 -38.88 -16.39 15.49
CA ILE A 216 -39.85 -17.21 16.21
C ILE A 216 -39.39 -17.37 17.67
N GLY A 217 -40.14 -16.83 18.62
CA GLY A 217 -39.95 -17.08 20.04
C GLY A 217 -40.32 -18.52 20.43
N LEU A 218 -39.53 -19.14 21.30
CA LEU A 218 -39.61 -20.57 21.62
C LEU A 218 -40.01 -20.89 23.08
N SER A 219 -40.10 -19.90 23.97
CA SER A 219 -40.25 -20.15 25.42
C SER A 219 -41.06 -19.08 26.15
N GLY A 220 -42.23 -19.45 26.70
CA GLY A 220 -43.14 -18.60 27.48
C GLY A 220 -44.56 -18.57 26.89
N GLU A 221 -45.61 -18.45 27.71
CA GLU A 221 -47.00 -18.41 27.22
C GLU A 221 -47.31 -17.11 26.44
N GLU A 222 -46.79 -15.97 26.90
CA GLU A 222 -46.86 -14.69 26.16
C GLU A 222 -45.93 -14.67 24.93
N VAL A 223 -44.89 -15.53 24.93
CA VAL A 223 -43.85 -15.58 23.91
C VAL A 223 -44.26 -16.36 22.66
N GLN A 224 -45.29 -17.21 22.72
CA GLN A 224 -45.84 -17.90 21.53
C GLN A 224 -46.38 -16.93 20.46
N ASN A 225 -46.61 -15.66 20.81
CA ASN A 225 -47.00 -14.63 19.85
C ASN A 225 -45.81 -13.95 19.13
N GLN A 226 -44.56 -14.20 19.55
CA GLN A 226 -43.36 -13.63 18.95
C GLN A 226 -43.02 -14.31 17.60
N PHE A 227 -43.85 -14.06 16.59
CA PHE A 227 -43.58 -14.38 15.19
C PHE A 227 -43.43 -13.09 14.40
N ALA A 228 -42.24 -12.85 13.86
CA ALA A 228 -41.97 -11.76 12.92
C ALA A 228 -41.66 -12.31 11.53
N PHE A 229 -42.14 -11.63 10.50
CA PHE A 229 -41.72 -11.88 9.11
C PHE A 229 -41.41 -10.55 8.45
N VAL A 230 -40.14 -10.34 8.09
CA VAL A 230 -39.61 -9.06 7.57
C VAL A 230 -39.08 -9.29 6.16
N ILE A 231 -39.44 -8.41 5.22
CA ILE A 231 -38.87 -8.37 3.87
C ILE A 231 -38.14 -7.04 3.64
N ARG A 232 -36.94 -7.12 3.06
CA ARG A 232 -36.04 -5.97 2.88
C ARG A 232 -35.42 -5.97 1.47
N PRO A 233 -36.11 -5.41 0.45
CA PRO A 233 -35.48 -5.09 -0.83
C PRO A 233 -34.28 -4.14 -0.63
N GLY A 234 -33.26 -4.29 -1.47
CA GLY A 234 -32.07 -3.46 -1.40
C GLY A 234 -31.21 -3.46 -2.66
N LEU A 235 -30.31 -2.49 -2.71
CA LEU A 235 -29.36 -2.23 -3.78
C LEU A 235 -27.93 -2.36 -3.22
N SER A 236 -27.06 -3.03 -3.94
CA SER A 236 -25.63 -3.15 -3.62
C SER A 236 -24.77 -2.47 -4.70
N TYR A 237 -23.65 -1.91 -4.28
CA TYR A 237 -22.64 -1.33 -5.16
C TYR A 237 -21.24 -1.72 -4.70
N ARG A 238 -20.43 -2.25 -5.63
CA ARG A 238 -19.05 -2.67 -5.38
C ARG A 238 -18.09 -1.73 -6.12
N PRO A 239 -17.68 -0.59 -5.50
CA PRO A 239 -16.73 0.34 -6.13
C PRO A 239 -15.34 -0.27 -6.34
N THR A 240 -14.98 -1.31 -5.58
CA THR A 240 -13.76 -2.10 -5.77
C THR A 240 -14.09 -3.58 -5.54
N ALA A 241 -13.17 -4.49 -5.89
CA ALA A 241 -13.30 -5.92 -5.57
C ALA A 241 -13.43 -6.19 -4.04
N ASN A 242 -12.92 -5.25 -3.23
CA ASN A 242 -12.73 -5.39 -1.80
C ASN A 242 -13.74 -4.59 -0.97
N THR A 243 -14.55 -3.75 -1.60
CA THR A 243 -15.49 -2.85 -0.93
C THR A 243 -16.89 -3.06 -1.47
N THR A 244 -17.86 -3.31 -0.59
CA THR A 244 -19.30 -3.37 -0.92
C THR A 244 -20.05 -2.33 -0.08
N LEU A 245 -20.82 -1.49 -0.75
CA LEU A 245 -21.86 -0.65 -0.16
C LEU A 245 -23.21 -1.32 -0.40
N ARG A 246 -24.14 -1.28 0.55
CA ARG A 246 -25.51 -1.76 0.40
C ARG A 246 -26.48 -0.83 1.11
N ALA A 247 -27.57 -0.49 0.43
CA ALA A 247 -28.74 0.16 1.00
C ALA A 247 -29.94 -0.79 0.93
N ALA A 248 -30.71 -0.92 1.99
CA ALA A 248 -31.94 -1.71 2.03
C ALA A 248 -33.02 -0.98 2.82
N ALA A 249 -34.28 -1.19 2.45
CA ALA A 249 -35.44 -0.69 3.17
C ALA A 249 -36.42 -1.84 3.36
N GLY A 250 -37.12 -1.89 4.49
CA GLY A 250 -37.82 -3.08 4.94
C GLY A 250 -39.06 -2.80 5.78
N ARG A 251 -39.94 -3.80 5.85
CA ARG A 251 -41.14 -3.79 6.69
C ARG A 251 -41.41 -5.16 7.31
N GLU A 252 -41.91 -5.20 8.55
CA GLU A 252 -42.61 -6.36 9.09
C GLU A 252 -43.95 -6.53 8.33
N LEU A 253 -44.25 -7.76 7.87
CA LEU A 253 -45.51 -8.11 7.20
C LEU A 253 -46.50 -8.80 8.14
N ALA A 254 -46.00 -9.45 9.18
CA ALA A 254 -46.80 -10.06 10.23
C ALA A 254 -46.88 -9.07 11.40
N ASP A 255 -47.71 -8.03 11.25
CA ASP A 255 -47.89 -6.95 12.22
C ASP A 255 -48.26 -7.50 13.61
N ARG A 256 -47.23 -7.66 14.45
CA ARG A 256 -47.32 -8.19 15.81
C ARG A 256 -46.46 -7.40 16.80
N GLY A 257 -45.70 -6.42 16.32
CA GLY A 257 -44.82 -5.58 17.14
C GLY A 257 -43.63 -6.35 17.72
N VAL A 258 -43.14 -7.36 16.98
CA VAL A 258 -42.05 -8.26 17.41
C VAL A 258 -40.72 -7.78 16.85
N GLU A 259 -40.70 -7.39 15.58
CA GLU A 259 -39.64 -6.60 14.95
C GLU A 259 -40.14 -5.16 14.69
N PRO A 260 -39.25 -4.19 14.38
CA PRO A 260 -39.67 -2.86 13.99
C PRO A 260 -40.59 -2.88 12.77
N GLU A 261 -41.63 -2.05 12.78
CA GLU A 261 -42.59 -1.98 11.68
C GLU A 261 -41.87 -1.64 10.38
N SER A 262 -40.95 -0.67 10.40
CA SER A 262 -40.08 -0.37 9.26
C SER A 262 -38.61 -0.26 9.64
N THR A 263 -37.75 -0.61 8.68
CA THR A 263 -36.29 -0.60 8.84
C THR A 263 -35.62 0.05 7.63
N VAL A 264 -34.66 0.94 7.83
CA VAL A 264 -33.77 1.43 6.77
C VAL A 264 -32.33 1.09 7.16
N GLN A 265 -31.62 0.37 6.30
CA GLN A 265 -30.24 -0.07 6.51
C GLN A 265 -29.31 0.50 5.44
N LEU A 266 -28.20 1.10 5.86
CA LEU A 266 -27.01 1.34 5.06
C LEU A 266 -25.88 0.49 5.61
N SER A 267 -25.06 -0.10 4.76
CA SER A 267 -23.91 -0.91 5.18
C SER A 267 -22.73 -0.77 4.24
N LEU A 268 -21.53 -0.71 4.81
CA LEU A 268 -20.24 -0.75 4.16
C LEU A 268 -19.51 -2.00 4.65
N THR A 269 -18.99 -2.81 3.74
CA THR A 269 -18.07 -3.90 4.04
C THR A 269 -16.78 -3.67 3.26
N HIS A 270 -15.63 -3.67 3.93
CA HIS A 270 -14.31 -3.52 3.36
C HIS A 270 -13.38 -4.64 3.81
N ARG A 271 -12.84 -5.38 2.85
CA ARG A 271 -11.78 -6.38 3.04
C ARG A 271 -10.45 -5.79 2.56
N PRO A 272 -9.60 -5.23 3.43
CA PRO A 272 -8.23 -4.92 3.02
C PRO A 272 -7.60 -6.18 2.41
N GLN A 273 -6.77 -5.98 1.37
CA GLN A 273 -6.11 -7.09 0.73
C GLN A 273 -5.24 -7.81 1.77
N ALA A 274 -5.42 -9.13 1.90
CA ALA A 274 -4.70 -9.91 2.89
C ALA A 274 -3.19 -9.68 2.72
N PRO A 275 -2.44 -9.36 3.80
CA PRO A 275 -0.99 -9.31 3.70
C PRO A 275 -0.50 -10.68 3.26
N ALA A 276 0.43 -10.71 2.28
CA ALA A 276 0.95 -11.97 1.75
C ALA A 276 1.38 -12.90 2.90
N PRO A 277 0.96 -14.18 2.90
CA PRO A 277 1.06 -15.03 4.08
C PRO A 277 2.52 -15.06 4.57
N ARG A 278 2.71 -15.06 5.90
CA ARG A 278 4.02 -14.85 6.53
C ARG A 278 5.10 -15.82 6.03
N ARG A 279 4.71 -17.03 5.60
CA ARG A 279 5.57 -18.02 4.94
C ARG A 279 5.99 -17.63 3.52
N GLU A 280 5.11 -17.04 2.70
CA GLU A 280 5.46 -16.51 1.38
C GLU A 280 6.38 -15.29 1.51
N LEU A 281 6.13 -14.42 2.48
CA LEU A 281 7.05 -13.32 2.80
C LEU A 281 8.42 -13.83 3.26
N GLN A 282 8.48 -14.86 4.11
CA GLN A 282 9.75 -15.50 4.51
C GLN A 282 10.45 -16.20 3.34
N ALA A 283 9.71 -16.90 2.47
CA ALA A 283 10.27 -17.53 1.27
C ALA A 283 10.82 -16.49 0.29
N ARG A 284 10.10 -15.39 0.06
CA ARG A 284 10.60 -14.25 -0.74
C ARG A 284 11.79 -13.56 -0.08
N LEU A 285 11.82 -13.43 1.25
CA LEU A 285 13.01 -12.89 1.94
C LEU A 285 14.23 -13.77 1.67
N ALA A 286 14.10 -15.09 1.88
CA ALA A 286 15.18 -16.04 1.64
C ALA A 286 15.62 -16.06 0.15
N GLU A 287 14.68 -15.95 -0.80
CA GLU A 287 14.98 -15.82 -2.23
C GLU A 287 15.74 -14.52 -2.55
N LEU A 288 15.36 -13.40 -1.93
CA LEU A 288 16.01 -12.10 -2.09
C LEU A 288 17.40 -12.07 -1.43
N GLU A 289 17.56 -12.69 -0.26
CA GLU A 289 18.83 -12.85 0.45
C GLU A 289 19.81 -13.69 -0.36
N ASP A 290 19.40 -14.87 -0.84
CA ASP A 290 20.23 -15.74 -1.67
C ASP A 290 20.58 -15.08 -3.03
N ARG A 291 19.65 -14.31 -3.62
CA ARG A 291 19.94 -13.51 -4.82
C ARG A 291 20.94 -12.38 -4.54
N HIS A 292 20.85 -11.72 -3.38
CA HIS A 292 21.80 -10.70 -2.96
C HIS A 292 23.18 -11.29 -2.70
N GLU A 293 23.27 -12.48 -2.09
CA GLU A 293 24.54 -13.17 -1.88
C GLU A 293 25.20 -13.56 -3.21
N ARG A 294 24.44 -14.12 -4.17
CA ARG A 294 24.93 -14.40 -5.52
C ARG A 294 25.46 -13.16 -6.23
N MET A 295 24.73 -12.04 -6.21
CA MET A 295 25.23 -10.77 -6.78
C MET A 295 26.50 -10.28 -6.08
N THR A 296 26.61 -10.46 -4.76
CA THR A 296 27.81 -10.09 -3.98
C THR A 296 29.03 -10.95 -4.37
N GLN A 297 28.82 -12.25 -4.59
CA GLN A 297 29.84 -13.17 -5.09
C GLN A 297 30.27 -12.85 -6.54
N GLU A 298 29.32 -12.46 -7.40
CA GLU A 298 29.62 -12.01 -8.76
C GLU A 298 30.43 -10.70 -8.76
N GLN A 299 30.05 -9.71 -7.95
CA GLN A 299 30.77 -8.44 -7.82
C GLN A 299 32.19 -8.64 -7.29
N THR A 300 32.38 -9.45 -6.24
CA THR A 300 33.73 -9.78 -5.75
C THR A 300 34.55 -10.57 -6.77
N GLY A 301 33.93 -11.48 -7.52
CA GLY A 301 34.56 -12.18 -8.65
C GLY A 301 34.91 -11.26 -9.84
N ILE A 302 34.18 -10.17 -10.06
CA ILE A 302 34.51 -9.13 -11.05
C ILE A 302 35.68 -8.29 -10.52
N ALA A 303 35.63 -7.82 -9.28
CA ALA A 303 36.70 -7.04 -8.65
C ALA A 303 38.03 -7.79 -8.62
N GLN A 304 38.03 -9.10 -8.29
CA GLN A 304 39.23 -9.95 -8.37
C GLN A 304 39.77 -10.09 -9.79
N ARG A 305 38.89 -10.20 -10.81
CA ARG A 305 39.31 -10.24 -12.22
C ARG A 305 39.93 -8.92 -12.67
N GLN A 306 39.33 -7.79 -12.28
CA GLN A 306 39.87 -6.45 -12.53
C GLN A 306 41.24 -6.25 -11.84
N ALA A 307 41.39 -6.65 -10.58
CA ALA A 307 42.67 -6.58 -9.87
C ALA A 307 43.77 -7.41 -10.55
N ARG A 308 43.45 -8.64 -10.99
CA ARG A 308 44.38 -9.48 -11.77
C ARG A 308 44.74 -8.87 -13.13
N GLN A 309 43.80 -8.20 -13.78
CA GLN A 309 44.04 -7.52 -15.06
C GLN A 309 44.91 -6.26 -14.87
N ALA A 310 44.68 -5.48 -13.82
CA ALA A 310 45.51 -4.33 -13.47
C ALA A 310 46.96 -4.73 -13.14
N GLY A 311 47.16 -5.81 -12.39
CA GLY A 311 48.50 -6.36 -12.11
C GLY A 311 49.30 -6.68 -13.38
N ARG A 312 48.69 -7.43 -14.32
CA ARG A 312 49.34 -7.77 -15.61
C ARG A 312 49.66 -6.55 -16.48
N LEU A 313 48.83 -5.50 -16.41
CA LEU A 313 49.10 -4.27 -17.15
C LEU A 313 50.28 -3.49 -16.55
N SER A 314 50.47 -3.55 -15.23
CA SER A 314 51.64 -2.98 -14.55
C SER A 314 52.92 -3.69 -14.97
N GLU A 315 52.92 -5.04 -14.94
CA GLU A 315 54.07 -5.87 -15.36
C GLU A 315 54.50 -5.59 -16.81
N HIS A 316 53.56 -5.33 -17.72
CA HIS A 316 53.89 -4.96 -19.11
C HIS A 316 54.40 -3.53 -19.27
N GLY A 317 53.97 -2.57 -18.45
CA GLY A 317 54.51 -1.21 -18.47
C GLY A 317 56.00 -1.17 -18.13
N GLU A 318 56.40 -1.85 -17.05
CA GLU A 318 57.79 -1.91 -16.59
C GLU A 318 58.73 -2.53 -17.64
N VAL A 319 58.27 -3.54 -18.39
CA VAL A 319 59.06 -4.16 -19.47
C VAL A 319 59.25 -3.21 -20.66
N ILE A 320 58.23 -2.42 -21.02
CA ILE A 320 58.33 -1.43 -22.12
C ILE A 320 59.32 -0.32 -21.75
N ASP A 321 59.26 0.21 -20.52
CA ASP A 321 60.18 1.25 -20.04
C ASP A 321 61.62 0.74 -19.87
N LEU A 322 61.81 -0.57 -19.65
CA LEU A 322 63.14 -1.21 -19.64
C LEU A 322 63.72 -1.34 -21.07
N VAL A 323 62.87 -1.66 -22.06
CA VAL A 323 63.30 -1.77 -23.47
C VAL A 323 63.64 -0.40 -24.05
N LYS A 324 62.81 0.64 -23.80
CA LYS A 324 63.08 2.03 -24.24
C LYS A 324 64.43 2.54 -23.74
N ARG A 325 64.69 2.41 -22.44
CA ARG A 325 65.98 2.81 -21.82
C ARG A 325 67.20 2.11 -22.44
N ARG A 326 67.05 0.88 -22.94
CA ARG A 326 68.13 0.14 -23.60
C ARG A 326 68.28 0.47 -25.10
N ALA A 327 67.28 1.09 -25.71
CA ALA A 327 67.26 1.44 -27.13
C ALA A 327 67.69 2.90 -27.42
N GLY A 328 67.78 3.76 -26.40
CA GLY A 328 68.12 5.19 -26.56
C GLY A 328 67.00 6.06 -27.15
N THR A 329 65.82 5.49 -27.42
CA THR A 329 64.69 6.20 -28.04
C THR A 329 63.79 6.80 -26.96
N LEU A 330 63.83 8.13 -26.81
CA LEU A 330 63.01 8.89 -25.86
C LEU A 330 61.68 9.33 -26.47
N GLU A 331 60.60 9.33 -25.66
CA GLU A 331 59.36 10.03 -25.97
C GLU A 331 59.41 11.47 -25.45
N VAL A 332 59.46 12.46 -26.36
CA VAL A 332 59.72 13.87 -26.03
C VAL A 332 58.47 14.75 -26.20
N GLU A 333 58.11 15.50 -25.15
CA GLU A 333 57.10 16.57 -25.18
C GLU A 333 57.78 17.92 -25.52
N VAL A 334 57.51 18.48 -26.72
CA VAL A 334 58.09 19.76 -27.16
C VAL A 334 57.14 20.91 -26.84
N VAL A 335 57.61 21.89 -26.06
CA VAL A 335 56.84 23.06 -25.62
C VAL A 335 57.49 24.32 -26.16
N ASN A 336 56.80 25.01 -27.08
CA ASN A 336 57.29 26.27 -27.63
C ASN A 336 57.10 27.43 -26.65
N ARG A 337 58.19 28.11 -26.30
CA ARG A 337 58.22 29.39 -25.55
C ARG A 337 59.11 30.47 -26.21
N SER A 338 59.57 30.25 -27.44
CA SER A 338 60.38 31.22 -28.20
C SER A 338 59.56 32.38 -28.75
N GLY A 339 58.24 32.21 -28.87
CA GLY A 339 57.35 33.11 -29.63
C GLY A 339 57.29 32.78 -31.13
N GLU A 340 58.26 32.06 -31.67
CA GLU A 340 58.37 31.74 -33.09
C GLU A 340 58.04 30.27 -33.40
N ARG A 341 57.20 30.04 -34.41
CA ARG A 341 56.81 28.68 -34.82
C ARG A 341 57.94 27.88 -35.46
N GLN A 342 58.94 28.57 -36.00
CA GLN A 342 60.06 27.97 -36.72
C GLN A 342 60.96 27.17 -35.78
N HIS A 343 61.37 27.73 -34.64
CA HIS A 343 62.25 27.08 -33.67
C HIS A 343 61.66 25.76 -33.16
N ALA A 344 60.36 25.73 -32.84
CA ALA A 344 59.70 24.50 -32.40
C ALA A 344 59.54 23.46 -33.52
N SER A 345 59.44 23.86 -34.79
CA SER A 345 59.48 22.91 -35.92
C SER A 345 60.89 22.37 -36.15
N GLU A 346 61.91 23.20 -35.99
CA GLU A 346 63.30 22.79 -36.08
C GLU A 346 63.70 21.84 -34.95
N ALA A 347 63.26 22.11 -33.72
CA ALA A 347 63.46 21.24 -32.57
C ALA A 347 62.94 19.82 -32.84
N VAL A 348 61.70 19.71 -33.35
CA VAL A 348 61.12 18.42 -33.76
C VAL A 348 61.98 17.73 -34.83
N ALA A 349 62.36 18.46 -35.88
CA ALA A 349 63.19 17.92 -36.96
C ALA A 349 64.64 17.57 -36.54
N ARG A 350 65.16 18.15 -35.45
CA ARG A 350 66.44 17.73 -34.82
C ARG A 350 66.23 16.47 -33.97
N LEU A 351 65.20 16.42 -33.14
CA LEU A 351 64.84 15.25 -32.31
C LEU A 351 64.60 13.99 -33.14
N GLU A 352 63.86 14.10 -34.25
CA GLU A 352 63.60 12.97 -35.16
C GLU A 352 64.89 12.47 -35.85
N ARG A 353 65.82 13.39 -36.17
CA ARG A 353 67.15 13.03 -36.72
C ARG A 353 68.05 12.33 -35.71
N LEU A 354 67.89 12.61 -34.42
CA LEU A 354 68.56 11.92 -33.31
C LEU A 354 67.89 10.58 -32.96
N GLY A 355 66.79 10.21 -33.63
CA GLY A 355 66.07 8.95 -33.39
C GLY A 355 65.08 8.98 -32.22
N HIS A 356 64.70 10.16 -31.74
CA HIS A 356 63.71 10.33 -30.68
C HIS A 356 62.30 10.58 -31.25
N HIS A 357 61.27 10.23 -30.50
CA HIS A 357 59.87 10.35 -30.94
C HIS A 357 59.17 11.51 -30.23
N VAL A 358 58.71 12.51 -31.00
CA VAL A 358 57.93 13.61 -30.46
C VAL A 358 56.47 13.19 -30.29
N VAL A 359 56.13 12.81 -29.07
CA VAL A 359 54.77 12.37 -28.67
C VAL A 359 53.77 13.52 -28.58
N ARG A 360 54.24 14.75 -28.35
CA ARG A 360 53.37 15.92 -28.22
C ARG A 360 54.11 17.22 -28.51
N ARG A 361 53.47 18.09 -29.30
CA ARG A 361 53.88 19.49 -29.52
C ARG A 361 52.85 20.41 -28.88
N MET A 362 53.29 21.36 -28.05
CA MET A 362 52.44 22.38 -27.43
C MET A 362 52.94 23.79 -27.73
N GLU A 363 52.04 24.68 -28.12
CA GLU A 363 52.27 26.13 -28.09
C GLU A 363 51.64 26.68 -26.80
N ARG A 364 52.40 27.40 -25.97
CA ARG A 364 51.87 28.06 -24.75
C ARG A 364 52.07 29.58 -24.84
N PRO A 365 51.21 30.30 -25.59
CA PRO A 365 51.35 31.74 -25.83
C PRO A 365 51.14 32.61 -24.57
N GLU A 366 50.55 32.06 -23.50
CA GLU A 366 50.26 32.77 -22.25
C GLU A 366 51.40 32.72 -21.21
N ALA A 367 52.44 31.91 -21.45
CA ALA A 367 53.61 31.87 -20.58
C ALA A 367 54.64 32.92 -21.01
N SER A 368 55.35 33.53 -20.05
CA SER A 368 56.47 34.41 -20.35
C SER A 368 57.46 33.72 -21.30
N MET A 369 57.86 34.44 -22.35
CA MET A 369 58.91 33.97 -23.28
C MET A 369 60.16 33.60 -22.49
N ARG A 370 60.90 32.61 -22.98
CA ARG A 370 62.23 32.27 -22.44
C ARG A 370 63.26 32.51 -23.53
N ASP A 371 64.33 33.18 -23.15
CA ASP A 371 65.48 33.37 -24.02
C ASP A 371 66.19 32.02 -24.22
N ALA A 372 66.44 31.28 -23.13
CA ALA A 372 67.14 30.00 -23.13
C ALA A 372 66.24 28.76 -23.30
N SER A 373 66.74 27.76 -24.03
CA SER A 373 66.11 26.44 -24.17
C SER A 373 66.53 25.49 -23.04
N VAL A 374 65.62 24.59 -22.65
CA VAL A 374 65.76 23.77 -21.42
C VAL A 374 65.17 22.38 -21.59
N VAL A 375 65.86 21.37 -21.07
CA VAL A 375 65.39 19.99 -21.02
C VAL A 375 64.93 19.63 -19.61
N GLN A 376 63.67 19.18 -19.47
CA GLN A 376 63.10 18.69 -18.22
C GLN A 376 62.93 17.17 -18.28
N TYR A 377 63.39 16.43 -17.27
CA TYR A 377 63.32 14.95 -17.26
C TYR A 377 62.52 14.35 -16.11
N ARG A 378 62.04 13.13 -16.33
CA ARG A 378 61.63 12.21 -15.25
C ARG A 378 62.86 11.51 -14.67
N GLU A 379 62.84 11.25 -13.37
CA GLU A 379 63.92 10.64 -12.57
C GLU A 379 64.59 9.41 -13.21
N ALA A 380 63.85 8.56 -13.92
CA ALA A 380 64.39 7.37 -14.59
C ALA A 380 65.19 7.64 -15.90
N TYR A 381 65.28 8.89 -16.35
CA TYR A 381 65.82 9.30 -17.65
C TYR A 381 66.85 10.44 -17.56
N GLU A 382 67.47 10.64 -16.39
CA GLU A 382 68.46 11.70 -16.14
C GLU A 382 69.63 11.67 -17.14
N GLU A 383 70.32 10.53 -17.26
CA GLU A 383 71.48 10.37 -18.16
C GLU A 383 71.11 10.70 -19.63
N ALA A 384 70.05 10.08 -20.14
CA ALA A 384 69.59 10.28 -21.52
C ALA A 384 69.07 11.72 -21.78
N ALA A 385 68.59 12.43 -20.76
CA ALA A 385 68.19 13.83 -20.88
C ALA A 385 69.39 14.79 -20.88
N VAL A 386 70.48 14.43 -20.20
CA VAL A 386 71.76 15.17 -20.29
C VAL A 386 72.37 14.98 -21.69
N GLU A 387 72.46 13.75 -22.19
CA GLU A 387 72.91 13.46 -23.57
C GLU A 387 72.08 14.22 -24.61
N LEU A 388 70.75 14.26 -24.43
CA LEU A 388 69.85 15.02 -25.29
C LEU A 388 70.09 16.54 -25.20
N GLY A 389 70.41 17.06 -24.02
CA GLY A 389 70.75 18.46 -23.83
C GLY A 389 72.04 18.84 -24.55
N GLU A 390 73.09 18.01 -24.45
CA GLU A 390 74.36 18.21 -25.15
C GLU A 390 74.21 18.14 -26.68
N ALA A 391 73.27 17.34 -27.19
CA ALA A 391 73.03 17.16 -28.62
C ALA A 391 72.19 18.28 -29.28
N LEU A 392 71.61 19.21 -28.51
CA LEU A 392 70.70 20.24 -29.00
C LEU A 392 71.27 21.67 -28.78
N PRO A 393 71.30 22.54 -29.82
CA PRO A 393 71.79 23.91 -29.66
C PRO A 393 70.86 24.74 -28.78
N GLY A 394 71.43 25.72 -28.06
CA GLY A 394 70.67 26.62 -27.18
C GLY A 394 70.12 25.97 -25.90
N VAL A 395 70.35 24.67 -25.66
CA VAL A 395 69.98 24.05 -24.37
C VAL A 395 71.01 24.45 -23.32
N GLN A 396 70.59 25.30 -22.37
CA GLN A 396 71.46 25.83 -21.32
C GLN A 396 71.28 25.10 -19.98
N GLU A 397 70.11 24.50 -19.74
CA GLU A 397 69.78 23.81 -18.48
C GLU A 397 69.11 22.45 -18.73
N VAL A 398 69.51 21.45 -17.94
CA VAL A 398 68.87 20.13 -17.86
C VAL A 398 68.51 19.89 -16.39
N TYR A 399 67.23 19.68 -16.05
CA TYR A 399 66.81 19.45 -14.66
C TYR A 399 65.54 18.61 -14.51
N ARG A 400 65.34 18.02 -13.33
CA ARG A 400 64.16 17.21 -12.99
C ARG A 400 62.87 18.02 -13.12
N ALA A 401 61.88 17.48 -13.81
CA ALA A 401 60.64 18.18 -14.13
C ALA A 401 59.76 18.48 -12.89
N ASP A 402 59.50 19.76 -12.65
CA ASP A 402 58.47 20.27 -11.75
C ASP A 402 57.62 21.34 -12.49
N PRO A 403 56.30 21.15 -12.68
CA PRO A 403 55.51 19.97 -12.33
C PRO A 403 55.84 18.73 -13.19
N PRO A 404 55.57 17.52 -12.68
CA PRO A 404 55.93 16.26 -13.33
C PRO A 404 55.34 16.12 -14.75
N ILE A 405 56.08 15.40 -15.60
CA ILE A 405 55.69 15.13 -16.99
C ILE A 405 54.54 14.13 -17.03
N GLY A 406 53.49 14.44 -17.80
CA GLY A 406 52.29 13.59 -17.92
C GLY A 406 52.56 12.23 -18.58
N PRO A 407 51.73 11.19 -18.35
CA PRO A 407 51.93 9.85 -18.88
C PRO A 407 52.08 9.86 -20.41
N GLY A 408 53.04 9.08 -20.93
CA GLY A 408 53.36 8.99 -22.36
C GLY A 408 54.43 9.98 -22.88
N ALA A 409 55.20 10.63 -22.01
CA ALA A 409 56.43 11.36 -22.36
C ALA A 409 57.49 11.16 -21.27
N ASP A 410 58.74 10.89 -21.68
CA ASP A 410 59.89 10.62 -20.81
C ASP A 410 60.61 11.93 -20.43
N VAL A 411 60.71 12.83 -21.41
CA VAL A 411 61.44 14.11 -21.35
C VAL A 411 60.59 15.22 -21.98
N ARG A 412 60.75 16.46 -21.51
CA ARG A 412 60.10 17.66 -22.05
C ARG A 412 61.15 18.68 -22.47
N LEU A 413 61.18 19.03 -23.75
CA LEU A 413 62.01 20.10 -24.29
C LEU A 413 61.20 21.42 -24.29
N ILE A 414 61.67 22.43 -23.56
CA ILE A 414 61.15 23.78 -23.61
C ILE A 414 62.04 24.59 -24.55
N VAL A 415 61.49 25.03 -25.68
CA VAL A 415 62.20 25.74 -26.74
C VAL A 415 62.18 27.24 -26.47
N GLY A 416 63.35 27.85 -26.32
CA GLY A 416 63.58 29.28 -26.12
C GLY A 416 63.87 30.05 -27.41
N ALA A 417 64.06 31.36 -27.29
CA ALA A 417 64.41 32.24 -28.41
C ALA A 417 65.81 31.95 -29.00
N ASP A 418 66.72 31.39 -28.20
CA ASP A 418 68.07 30.97 -28.61
C ASP A 418 68.12 29.65 -29.42
N PHE A 419 66.99 28.96 -29.58
CA PHE A 419 66.98 27.66 -30.23
C PHE A 419 67.21 27.78 -31.74
N GLY A 420 68.41 27.42 -32.20
CA GLY A 420 68.80 27.51 -33.61
C GLY A 420 69.57 28.78 -33.97
N SER A 421 69.83 29.68 -33.02
CA SER A 421 70.93 30.64 -33.19
C SER A 421 72.25 29.89 -32.98
N ASP A 422 72.82 29.36 -34.06
CA ASP A 422 74.20 28.87 -34.07
C ASP A 422 75.11 30.03 -33.62
N GLY A 423 75.95 29.80 -32.61
CA GLY A 423 76.80 30.85 -32.05
C GLY A 423 77.93 31.24 -33.00
N GLU A 424 77.87 32.48 -33.52
CA GLU A 424 79.04 33.23 -34.02
C GLU A 424 79.84 33.85 -32.86
#